data_AF-A0A512UH02-F1
#
_entry.id   AF-A0A512UH02-F1
#
_cell.length_a   1.000
_cell.length_b   1.000
_cell.length_c   1.000
_cell.angle_alpha   90.00
_cell.angle_beta   90.00
_cell.angle_gamma   90.00
#
_symmetry.space_group_name_H-M   'P 1'
#
loop_
_entity.id
_entity.type
_entity.pdbx_description
1 polymer ?
#
loop_
_entity_poly.entity_id
_entity_poly.type
_entity_poly.pdbx_seq_one_letter_code
_entity_poly.pdbx_strand_id
1 'polypeptide(L)'
;MFANGHEKARIQLDFTLVDNKRLLEIEETRKRKRSQTRRQIKNGGSLTAAEANKIFSARPQRQNPQNGHVTDPGIELSEAITRNPRRCGICKIPGNQRETCPEGFDKVKT
;
A
#
# COMPACT_ATOMS: atom_id res chain seq x y z
N MET A 1 46.44 -12.82 6.26
CA MET A 1 46.19 -13.30 7.64
C MET A 1 44.70 -13.22 7.88
N PHE A 2 44.01 -14.36 7.97
CA PHE A 2 42.56 -14.39 8.15
C PHE A 2 42.25 -14.17 9.63
N ALA A 3 41.38 -13.21 9.96
CA ALA A 3 40.92 -12.98 11.32
C ALA A 3 40.41 -14.30 11.93
N ASN A 4 40.94 -14.67 13.10
CA ASN A 4 40.56 -15.88 13.82
C ASN A 4 39.05 -15.86 14.11
N GLY A 5 38.42 -17.03 14.28
CA GLY A 5 36.96 -17.13 14.49
C GLY A 5 36.44 -16.23 15.62
N HIS A 6 37.23 -16.05 16.68
CA HIS A 6 36.95 -15.13 17.79
C HIS A 6 36.88 -13.66 17.37
N GLU A 7 37.77 -13.22 16.49
CA GLU A 7 37.85 -11.83 16.02
C GLU A 7 36.68 -11.49 15.10
N LYS A 8 36.27 -12.45 14.25
CA LYS A 8 35.05 -12.32 13.43
C LYS A 8 33.78 -12.21 14.28
N ALA A 9 33.66 -13.05 15.32
CA ALA A 9 32.52 -13.01 16.24
C ALA A 9 32.43 -11.67 16.97
N ARG A 10 33.58 -11.11 17.38
CA ARG A 10 33.65 -9.81 18.05
C ARG A 10 33.20 -8.66 17.14
N ILE A 11 33.71 -8.63 15.91
CA ILE A 11 33.32 -7.63 14.89
C ILE A 11 31.81 -7.69 14.64
N GLN A 12 31.24 -8.89 14.50
CA GLN A 12 29.80 -9.07 14.28
C GLN A 12 28.96 -8.57 15.46
N LEU A 13 29.42 -8.83 16.69
CA LEU A 13 28.77 -8.32 17.90
C LEU A 13 28.79 -6.79 17.97
N ASP A 14 29.93 -6.18 17.63
CA ASP A 14 30.07 -4.71 17.58
C ASP A 14 29.11 -4.08 16.56
N PHE A 15 29.01 -4.65 15.35
CA PHE A 15 28.03 -4.20 14.35
C PHE A 15 26.60 -4.31 14.85
N THR A 16 26.20 -5.45 15.41
CA THR A 16 24.83 -5.62 15.94
C THR A 16 24.51 -4.65 17.09
N LEU A 17 25.49 -4.35 17.95
CA LEU A 17 25.33 -3.36 19.02
C LEU A 17 25.14 -1.95 18.47
N VAL A 18 25.90 -1.56 17.44
CA VAL A 18 25.76 -0.26 16.76
C VAL A 18 24.40 -0.15 16.08
N ASP A 19 23.97 -1.18 15.35
CA ASP A 19 22.66 -1.19 14.68
C ASP A 19 21.51 -1.13 15.68
N ASN A 20 21.59 -1.86 16.80
CA ASN A 20 20.59 -1.81 17.86
C ASN A 20 20.48 -0.41 18.49
N LYS A 21 21.61 0.26 18.75
CA LYS A 21 21.60 1.65 19.23
C LYS A 21 20.90 2.59 18.23
N ARG A 22 21.24 2.46 16.95
CA ARG A 22 20.63 3.26 15.88
C ARG A 22 19.11 3.02 15.78
N LEU A 23 18.66 1.78 15.94
CA LEU A 23 17.23 1.44 15.94
C LEU A 23 16.48 2.07 17.12
N LEU A 24 17.07 2.07 18.31
CA LEU A 24 16.50 2.72 19.50
C LEU A 24 16.36 4.24 19.30
N GLU A 25 17.37 4.90 18.73
CA GLU A 25 17.33 6.34 18.42
C GLU A 25 16.23 6.69 17.39
N ILE A 26 16.06 5.84 16.36
CA ILE A 26 14.98 5.98 15.37
C ILE A 26 13.62 5.84 16.06
N GLU A 27 13.46 4.86 16.94
CA GLU A 27 12.20 4.64 17.66
C GLU A 27 11.87 5.82 18.57
N GLU A 28 12.85 6.35 19.31
CA GLU A 28 12.69 7.50 20.17
C GLU A 28 12.30 8.74 19.36
N THR A 29 12.95 8.96 18.22
CA THR A 29 12.61 10.05 17.30
C THR A 29 11.16 9.92 16.79
N ARG A 30 10.73 8.70 16.44
CA ARG A 30 9.33 8.44 16.05
C ARG A 30 8.36 8.70 17.21
N LYS A 31 8.69 8.29 18.44
CA LYS A 31 7.91 8.57 19.65
C LYS A 31 7.76 10.07 19.88
N ARG A 32 8.87 10.83 19.78
CA ARG A 32 8.89 12.29 19.91
C ARG A 32 8.01 12.95 18.84
N LYS A 33 8.13 12.56 17.56
CA LYS A 33 7.29 13.05 16.47
C LYS A 33 5.80 12.78 16.72
N ARG A 34 5.42 11.55 17.09
CA ARG A 34 4.02 11.21 17.43
C ARG A 34 3.48 12.06 18.58
N SER A 35 4.27 12.26 19.64
CA SER A 35 3.89 13.10 20.78
C SER A 35 3.70 14.56 20.35
N GLN A 36 4.62 15.09 19.54
CA GLN A 36 4.53 16.45 19.01
C GLN A 36 3.29 16.63 18.11
N THR A 37 3.03 15.71 17.18
CA THR A 37 1.82 15.72 16.35
C THR A 37 0.56 15.67 17.20
N ARG A 38 0.51 14.79 18.21
CA ARG A 38 -0.65 14.69 19.11
C ARG A 38 -0.91 15.98 19.89
N ARG A 39 0.14 16.72 20.27
CA ARG A 39 0.02 18.04 20.93
C ARG A 39 -0.42 19.15 19.97
N GLN A 40 -0.09 19.03 18.68
CA GLN A 40 -0.47 20.00 17.64
C GLN A 40 -1.89 19.78 17.10
N ILE A 41 -2.42 18.55 17.18
CA ILE A 41 -3.83 18.29 16.91
C ILE A 41 -4.64 18.91 18.05
N LYS A 42 -5.09 20.15 17.85
CA LYS A 42 -6.19 20.72 18.64
C LYS A 42 -7.41 19.86 18.32
N ASN A 43 -7.94 19.12 19.29
CA ASN A 43 -9.20 18.39 19.16
C ASN A 43 -10.36 19.40 19.02
N GLY A 44 -10.44 20.08 17.87
CA GLY A 44 -11.45 21.10 17.56
C GLY A 44 -12.73 20.53 16.96
N GLY A 45 -12.92 19.22 17.01
CA GLY A 45 -14.09 18.56 16.41
C GLY A 45 -13.82 17.09 16.13
N SER A 46 -13.75 16.27 17.17
CA SER A 46 -13.92 14.83 17.00
C SER A 46 -15.40 14.51 17.15
N LEU A 47 -15.98 13.83 16.16
CA LEU A 47 -17.29 13.20 16.30
C LEU A 47 -17.30 12.42 17.62
N THR A 48 -18.33 12.65 18.42
CA THR A 48 -18.58 11.83 19.60
C THR A 48 -18.74 10.37 19.16
N ALA A 49 -18.46 9.42 20.05
CA ALA A 49 -18.63 7.99 19.74
C ALA A 49 -20.04 7.68 19.20
N ALA A 50 -21.06 8.43 19.66
CA ALA A 50 -22.43 8.34 19.18
C ALA A 50 -22.59 8.86 17.73
N GLU A 51 -21.97 9.97 17.37
CA GLU A 51 -22.02 10.52 16.00
C GLU A 51 -21.26 9.63 15.01
N ALA A 52 -20.12 9.06 15.42
CA ALA A 52 -19.38 8.10 14.61
C ALA A 52 -20.24 6.85 14.31
N ASN A 53 -20.92 6.30 15.32
CA ASN A 53 -21.79 5.13 15.17
C ASN A 53 -22.96 5.40 14.20
N LYS A 54 -23.55 6.61 14.22
CA LYS A 54 -24.61 6.96 13.26
C LYS A 54 -24.13 6.89 11.81
N ILE A 55 -22.89 7.27 11.52
CA ILE A 55 -22.31 7.19 10.17
C ILE A 55 -22.11 5.73 9.74
N PHE A 56 -21.66 4.87 10.65
CA PHE A 56 -21.52 3.44 10.37
C PHE A 56 -22.86 2.77 10.11
N SER A 57 -23.88 3.08 10.93
CA SER A 57 -25.23 2.53 10.79
C SER A 57 -25.97 3.07 9.57
N ALA A 58 -25.66 4.29 9.12
CA ALA A 58 -26.27 4.89 7.93
C ALA A 58 -25.67 4.39 6.61
N ARG A 59 -24.58 3.61 6.64
CA ARG A 59 -23.94 3.13 5.42
C ARG A 59 -24.78 1.99 4.82
N PRO A 60 -25.29 2.12 3.58
CA PRO A 60 -25.95 1.01 2.91
C PRO A 60 -24.94 -0.13 2.77
N GLN A 61 -25.34 -1.34 3.18
CA GLN A 61 -24.58 -2.56 2.92
C GLN A 61 -24.25 -2.61 1.44
N ARG A 62 -22.95 -2.59 1.10
CA ARG A 62 -22.52 -2.75 -0.30
C ARG A 62 -23.00 -4.11 -0.75
N GLN A 63 -24.00 -4.14 -1.62
CA GLN A 63 -24.44 -5.36 -2.26
C GLN A 63 -23.24 -5.98 -2.98
N ASN A 64 -23.05 -7.27 -2.74
CA ASN A 64 -22.02 -8.09 -3.36
C ASN A 64 -22.15 -7.94 -4.89
N PRO A 65 -21.11 -7.47 -5.62
CA PRO A 65 -21.20 -7.15 -7.05
C PRO A 65 -21.42 -8.38 -7.95
N GLN A 66 -21.63 -9.57 -7.39
CA GLN A 66 -21.80 -10.81 -8.15
C GLN A 66 -23.18 -10.97 -8.79
N ASN A 67 -24.22 -10.27 -8.35
CA ASN A 67 -25.59 -10.42 -8.89
C ASN A 67 -26.18 -9.07 -9.29
N GLY A 68 -25.57 -8.40 -10.27
CA GLY A 68 -26.05 -7.11 -10.77
C GLY A 68 -26.79 -7.23 -12.10
N HIS A 69 -28.08 -7.57 -12.07
CA HIS A 69 -28.99 -7.11 -13.11
C HIS A 69 -30.18 -6.42 -12.42
N VAL A 70 -29.97 -5.15 -12.09
CA VAL A 70 -31.04 -4.23 -11.72
C VAL A 70 -31.32 -3.39 -12.96
N THR A 71 -32.41 -3.70 -13.66
CA THR A 71 -33.03 -2.79 -14.62
C THR A 71 -33.72 -1.69 -13.84
N ASP A 72 -33.05 -0.56 -13.68
CA ASP A 72 -33.65 0.68 -13.20
C ASP A 72 -34.01 1.54 -14.44
N PRO A 73 -35.29 1.82 -14.73
CA PRO A 73 -35.72 2.46 -15.98
C PRO A 73 -35.44 3.98 -16.04
N GLY A 74 -34.68 4.54 -15.09
CA GLY A 74 -34.44 5.99 -14.99
C GLY A 74 -33.02 6.47 -15.31
N ILE A 75 -32.08 5.59 -15.63
CA ILE A 75 -30.70 6.00 -15.94
C ILE A 75 -30.52 5.96 -17.45
N GLU A 76 -30.68 7.11 -18.12
CA GLU A 76 -30.09 7.28 -19.44
C GLU A 76 -28.60 7.00 -19.32
N LEU A 77 -28.17 5.85 -19.86
CA LEU A 77 -26.78 5.42 -19.97
C LEU A 77 -26.05 6.41 -20.89
N SER A 78 -25.73 7.58 -20.35
CA SER A 78 -24.89 8.58 -20.99
C SER A 78 -23.46 8.07 -20.91
N GLU A 79 -23.04 7.54 -22.05
CA GLU A 79 -21.69 7.12 -22.44
C GLU A 79 -21.13 5.90 -21.71
N ALA A 80 -20.94 4.83 -22.48
CA ALA A 80 -20.14 3.69 -22.05
C ALA A 80 -18.78 4.19 -21.56
N ILE A 81 -18.43 3.88 -20.31
CA ILE A 81 -17.09 4.14 -19.76
C ILE A 81 -16.10 3.36 -20.62
N THR A 82 -15.50 4.02 -21.60
CA THR A 82 -14.45 3.46 -22.45
C THR A 82 -13.20 3.32 -21.60
N ARG A 83 -13.10 2.21 -20.87
CA ARG A 83 -11.85 1.88 -20.18
C ARG A 83 -10.79 1.65 -21.23
N ASN A 84 -9.73 2.48 -21.19
CA ASN A 84 -8.57 2.28 -22.05
C ASN A 84 -8.07 0.84 -21.95
N PRO A 85 -7.82 0.15 -23.08
CA PRO A 85 -7.34 -1.22 -23.05
C PRO A 85 -6.00 -1.29 -22.32
N ARG A 86 -5.90 -2.23 -21.38
CA ARG A 86 -4.66 -2.47 -20.64
C ARG A 86 -3.55 -2.83 -21.62
N ARG A 87 -2.34 -2.31 -21.38
CA ARG A 87 -1.14 -2.60 -22.19
C ARG A 87 -0.28 -3.66 -21.51
N CYS A 88 0.37 -4.50 -22.30
CA CYS A 88 1.35 -5.45 -21.78
C CYS A 88 2.51 -4.73 -21.07
N GLY A 89 3.01 -5.30 -19.96
CA GLY A 89 4.19 -4.79 -19.27
C GLY A 89 5.45 -4.82 -20.14
N ILE A 90 5.54 -5.78 -21.08
CA ILE A 90 6.72 -6.09 -21.90
C ILE A 90 6.64 -5.36 -23.25
N CYS A 91 5.69 -5.71 -24.11
CA CYS A 91 5.61 -5.15 -25.48
C CYS A 91 4.79 -3.86 -25.62
N LYS A 92 4.14 -3.37 -24.54
CA LYS A 92 3.28 -2.17 -24.51
C LYS A 92 2.09 -2.16 -25.49
N ILE A 93 1.81 -3.29 -26.15
CA ILE A 93 0.66 -3.48 -27.05
C ILE A 93 -0.64 -3.47 -26.22
N PRO A 94 -1.65 -2.66 -26.60
CA PRO A 94 -2.96 -2.64 -25.94
C PRO A 94 -3.73 -3.94 -26.20
N GLY A 95 -4.47 -4.42 -25.19
CA GLY A 95 -5.24 -5.66 -25.26
C GLY A 95 -4.50 -6.90 -24.76
N ASN A 96 -3.17 -6.84 -24.68
CA ASN A 96 -2.36 -7.92 -24.12
C ASN A 96 -2.41 -7.92 -22.58
N GLN A 97 -2.34 -9.12 -21.99
CA GLN A 97 -2.28 -9.26 -20.54
C GLN A 97 -1.03 -8.58 -19.99
N ARG A 98 -1.15 -7.97 -18.81
CA ARG A 98 -0.06 -7.20 -18.19
C ARG A 98 1.14 -8.09 -17.86
N GLU A 99 0.85 -9.31 -17.42
CA GLU A 99 1.82 -10.28 -16.88
C GLU A 99 2.36 -11.22 -17.95
N THR A 100 1.65 -11.37 -19.07
CA THR A 100 1.96 -12.36 -20.10
C THR A 100 2.00 -11.68 -21.46
N CYS A 101 3.18 -11.61 -22.06
CA CYS A 101 3.33 -11.15 -23.43
C CYS A 101 3.21 -12.33 -24.39
N PRO A 102 2.26 -12.33 -25.34
CA PRO A 102 2.14 -13.39 -26.35
C PRO A 102 3.34 -13.42 -27.32
N GLU A 103 4.05 -12.30 -27.49
CA GLU A 103 5.33 -12.26 -28.21
C GLU A 103 6.51 -12.61 -27.28
N GLY A 104 6.37 -13.66 -26.48
CA GLY A 104 7.28 -14.01 -25.40
C GLY A 104 8.77 -13.99 -25.78
N PHE A 105 9.59 -13.49 -24.85
CA PHE A 105 10.97 -13.83 -24.46
C PHE A 105 12.09 -14.10 -25.49
N ASP A 106 11.84 -14.20 -26.80
CA ASP A 106 12.83 -14.63 -27.81
C ASP A 106 13.58 -13.49 -28.53
N LYS A 107 13.47 -12.25 -28.03
CA LYS A 107 14.21 -11.10 -28.57
C LYS A 107 15.06 -10.40 -27.53
N VAL A 108 15.76 -11.15 -26.68
CA VAL A 108 16.99 -10.65 -26.08
C VAL A 108 18.12 -10.97 -27.05
N LYS A 109 18.31 -10.10 -28.05
CA LYS A 109 19.56 -10.09 -28.82
C LYS A 109 20.66 -9.58 -27.89
N THR A 110 21.69 -10.40 -27.72
CA THR A 110 23.06 -10.04 -27.34
C THR A 110 23.53 -8.75 -27.99
#